data_AF-Q1LG93-F1
#
_entry.id   AF-Q1LG93-F1
#
_cell.length_a   1.000
_cell.length_b   1.000
_cell.length_c   1.000
_cell.angle_alpha   90.00
_cell.angle_beta   90.00
_cell.angle_gamma   90.00
#
_symmetry.space_group_name_H-M   'P 1'
#
loop_
_entity.id
_entity.type
_entity.pdbx_description
1 polymer ?
#
loop_
_entity_poly.entity_id
_entity_poly.type
_entity_poly.pdbx_seq_one_letter_code
_entity_poly.pdbx_strand_id
1 'polypeptide(L)'
;MIRFSAPLVALPAPMKTPSLDRIVSRLYILRLVQASPSTVFNLMERLRERGIDKNIRALRPILRSLMMARSITAELVEGNGRVYSITDAGRAELDAYLAHLNVLQDDMSETAE
;
A
#
# COMPACT_ATOMS: atom_id res chain seq x y z
N MET A 1 43.99 34.25 -3.00
CA MET A 1 43.58 32.83 -2.93
C MET A 1 42.07 32.78 -2.75
N ILE A 2 41.29 32.53 -3.81
CA ILE A 2 39.82 32.42 -3.71
C ILE A 2 39.48 30.96 -4.04
N ARG A 3 39.00 30.21 -3.04
CA ARG A 3 38.53 28.84 -3.23
C ARG A 3 37.07 28.89 -3.68
N PHE A 4 36.83 28.50 -4.93
CA PHE A 4 35.48 28.24 -5.43
C PHE A 4 34.95 26.95 -4.80
N SER A 5 33.92 27.05 -3.97
CA SER A 5 33.13 25.90 -3.53
C SER A 5 32.23 25.44 -4.68
N ALA A 6 32.46 24.24 -5.19
CA ALA A 6 31.57 23.61 -6.17
C ALA A 6 30.23 23.22 -5.51
N PRO A 7 29.10 23.32 -6.21
CA PRO A 7 27.82 22.84 -5.69
C PRO A 7 27.83 21.30 -5.69
N LEU A 8 27.59 20.73 -4.51
CA LEU A 8 27.39 19.29 -4.32
C LEU A 8 26.10 18.89 -5.03
N VAL A 9 26.24 18.24 -6.19
CA VAL A 9 25.12 17.62 -6.92
C VAL A 9 24.44 16.62 -5.98
N ALA A 10 23.22 16.94 -5.55
CA ALA A 10 22.40 16.04 -4.76
C ALA A 10 22.05 14.83 -5.63
N LEU A 11 22.66 13.67 -5.33
CA LEU A 11 22.28 12.41 -5.96
C LEU A 11 20.79 12.14 -5.70
N PRO A 12 20.02 11.73 -6.73
CA PRO A 12 18.64 11.31 -6.52
C PRO A 12 18.64 10.15 -5.52
N ALA A 13 17.79 10.27 -4.48
CA ALA A 13 17.63 9.24 -3.47
C ALA A 13 17.37 7.89 -4.17
N PRO A 14 17.99 6.78 -3.74
CA PRO A 14 17.79 5.49 -4.36
C PRO A 14 16.30 5.17 -4.34
N MET A 15 15.72 5.03 -5.54
CA MET A 15 14.35 4.56 -5.72
C MET A 15 14.26 3.17 -5.11
N LYS A 16 13.81 3.10 -3.86
CA LYS A 16 13.69 1.87 -3.10
C LYS A 16 12.62 1.03 -3.78
N THR A 17 13.06 0.09 -4.62
CA THR A 17 12.19 -0.84 -5.32
C THR A 17 11.17 -1.35 -4.31
N PRO A 18 9.86 -1.17 -4.56
CA PRO A 18 8.87 -1.63 -3.61
C PRO A 18 9.07 -3.13 -3.46
N SER A 19 9.39 -3.57 -2.24
CA SER A 19 9.46 -5.00 -1.94
C SER A 19 8.11 -5.63 -2.28
N LEU A 20 8.11 -6.87 -2.78
CA LEU A 20 6.86 -7.62 -3.04
C LEU A 20 5.96 -7.61 -1.80
N ASP A 21 6.55 -7.75 -0.61
CA ASP A 21 5.87 -7.59 0.68
C ASP A 21 5.07 -6.27 0.81
N ARG A 22 5.63 -5.15 0.34
CA ARG A 22 4.97 -3.85 0.37
C ARG A 22 3.83 -3.78 -0.64
N ILE A 23 3.99 -4.35 -1.83
CA ILE A 23 2.95 -4.41 -2.86
C ILE A 23 1.79 -5.27 -2.38
N VAL A 24 2.08 -6.48 -1.89
CA VAL A 24 1.09 -7.40 -1.33
C VAL A 24 0.36 -6.76 -0.16
N SER A 25 1.07 -6.15 0.79
CA SER A 25 0.44 -5.45 1.91
C SER A 25 -0.48 -4.32 1.43
N ARG A 26 -0.06 -3.55 0.43
CA ARG A 26 -0.84 -2.45 -0.15
C ARG A 26 -2.12 -2.97 -0.81
N LEU A 27 -2.02 -4.04 -1.61
CA LEU A 27 -3.15 -4.72 -2.24
C LEU A 27 -4.17 -5.20 -1.21
N TYR A 28 -3.70 -5.90 -0.16
CA TYR A 28 -4.60 -6.37 0.89
C TYR A 28 -5.30 -5.22 1.62
N ILE A 29 -4.59 -4.15 1.96
CA ILE A 29 -5.20 -2.98 2.60
C ILE A 29 -6.28 -2.38 1.70
N LEU A 30 -6.01 -2.17 0.41
CA LEU A 30 -6.99 -1.67 -0.55
C LEU A 30 -8.22 -2.58 -0.62
N ARG A 31 -8.02 -3.90 -0.70
CA ARG A 31 -9.12 -4.87 -0.72
C ARG A 31 -9.96 -4.82 0.56
N LEU A 32 -9.31 -4.69 1.72
CA LEU A 32 -9.99 -4.64 3.01
C LEU A 32 -10.81 -3.35 3.19
N VAL A 33 -10.25 -2.19 2.83
CA VAL A 33 -10.96 -0.90 2.94
C VAL A 33 -12.00 -0.70 1.83
N GLN A 34 -11.90 -1.43 0.72
CA GLN A 34 -12.98 -1.55 -0.28
C GLN A 34 -14.18 -2.29 0.28
N ALA A 35 -13.96 -3.40 1.00
CA ALA A 35 -15.03 -4.20 1.58
C ALA A 35 -15.75 -3.47 2.72
N SER A 36 -15.00 -2.78 3.59
CA SER A 36 -15.58 -1.96 4.64
C SER A 36 -14.57 -0.92 5.14
N PRO A 37 -14.98 0.34 5.40
CA PRO A 37 -14.14 1.32 6.10
C PRO A 37 -13.54 0.72 7.38
N SER A 38 -12.23 0.88 7.58
CA SER A 38 -11.50 0.14 8.62
C SER A 38 -10.51 1.03 9.36
N THR A 39 -10.35 0.82 10.66
CA THR A 39 -9.29 1.45 11.46
C THR A 39 -7.95 0.73 11.26
N VAL A 40 -6.85 1.33 11.71
CA VAL A 40 -5.53 0.65 11.70
C VAL A 40 -5.58 -0.68 12.45
N PHE A 41 -6.32 -0.74 13.55
CA PHE A 41 -6.45 -1.94 14.37
C PHE A 41 -7.20 -3.05 13.62
N ASN A 42 -8.36 -2.74 13.05
CA ASN A 42 -9.13 -3.70 12.24
C ASN A 42 -8.33 -4.22 11.05
N LEU A 43 -7.55 -3.34 10.39
CA LEU A 43 -6.67 -3.74 9.29
C LEU A 43 -5.61 -4.75 9.75
N MET A 44 -5.02 -4.56 10.93
CA MET A 44 -4.04 -5.51 11.46
C MET A 44 -4.65 -6.86 11.78
N GLU A 45 -5.81 -6.88 12.44
CA GLU A 45 -6.49 -8.13 12.76
C GLU A 45 -6.84 -8.91 11.49
N ARG A 46 -7.45 -8.23 10.51
CA ARG A 46 -7.82 -8.85 9.24
C ARG A 46 -6.61 -9.29 8.40
N LEU A 47 -5.48 -8.59 8.47
CA LEU A 47 -4.24 -9.03 7.82
C LEU A 47 -3.68 -10.28 8.51
N ARG A 48 -3.71 -10.32 9.84
CA ARG A 48 -3.27 -11.48 10.63
C ARG A 48 -4.08 -12.73 10.32
N GLU A 49 -5.40 -12.61 10.18
CA GLU A 49 -6.30 -13.71 9.76
C GLU A 49 -5.89 -14.33 8.41
N ARG A 50 -5.22 -13.55 7.56
CA ARG A 50 -4.74 -13.98 6.23
C ARG A 50 -3.26 -14.41 6.25
N GLY A 51 -2.68 -14.60 7.44
CA GLY A 51 -1.28 -14.99 7.62
C GLY A 51 -0.27 -13.83 7.45
N ILE A 52 -0.73 -12.58 7.35
CA ILE A 52 0.13 -11.41 7.18
C ILE A 52 0.31 -10.72 8.54
N ASP A 53 1.35 -11.12 9.27
CA ASP A 53 1.66 -10.51 10.57
C ASP A 53 2.37 -9.16 10.39
N LYS A 54 1.60 -8.08 10.40
CA LYS A 54 2.10 -6.70 10.35
C LYS A 54 1.73 -5.96 11.61
N ASN A 55 2.74 -5.37 12.24
CA ASN A 55 2.54 -4.47 13.36
C ASN A 55 2.16 -3.04 12.91
N ILE A 56 1.66 -2.23 13.85
CA ILE A 56 1.29 -0.82 13.62
C ILE A 56 2.43 -0.02 12.96
N ARG A 57 3.68 -0.26 13.36
CA ARG A 57 4.85 0.49 12.86
C ARG A 57 5.11 0.21 11.38
N ALA A 58 4.81 -1.00 10.92
CA ALA A 58 4.89 -1.39 9.52
C ALA A 58 3.70 -0.90 8.69
N LEU A 59 2.49 -0.83 9.28
CA LEU A 59 1.29 -0.37 8.58
C LEU A 59 1.28 1.14 8.33
N ARG A 60 1.73 1.94 9.31
CA ARG A 60 1.68 3.42 9.22
C ARG A 60 2.35 3.99 7.96
N PRO A 61 3.56 3.56 7.55
CA PRO A 61 4.17 3.99 6.29
C PRO A 61 3.36 3.61 5.06
N ILE A 62 2.74 2.43 5.05
CA ILE A 62 1.95 1.95 3.90
C ILE A 62 0.68 2.78 3.77
N LEU A 63 -0.04 3.01 4.87
CA LEU A 63 -1.21 3.88 4.92
C LEU A 63 -0.87 5.30 4.50
N ARG A 64 0.25 5.87 5.00
CA ARG A 64 0.72 7.19 4.56
C ARG A 64 0.97 7.21 3.06
N SER A 65 1.62 6.18 2.51
CA SER A 65 1.88 6.06 1.08
C SER A 65 0.59 5.95 0.25
N LEU A 66 -0.43 5.26 0.75
CA LEU A 66 -1.76 5.15 0.12
C LEU A 66 -2.50 6.50 0.14
N MET A 67 -2.42 7.23 1.25
CA MET A 67 -3.02 8.56 1.37
C MET A 67 -2.34 9.58 0.44
N MET A 68 -1.01 9.56 0.33
CA MET A 68 -0.26 10.43 -0.59
C MET A 68 -0.63 10.15 -2.06
N ALA A 69 -0.84 8.88 -2.39
CA ALA A 69 -1.32 8.45 -3.71
C ALA A 69 -2.82 8.74 -3.94
N ARG A 70 -3.54 9.25 -2.93
CA ARG A 70 -5.00 9.45 -2.94
C ARG A 70 -5.82 8.18 -3.18
N SER A 71 -5.25 7.00 -2.95
CA SER A 71 -5.93 5.71 -3.08
C SER A 71 -6.89 5.45 -1.92
N ILE A 72 -6.62 6.07 -0.76
CA ILE A 72 -7.49 6.01 0.42
C ILE A 72 -7.65 7.40 1.04
N THR A 73 -8.77 7.61 1.71
CA THR A 73 -9.00 8.75 2.63
C THR A 73 -8.94 8.28 4.07
N ALA A 74 -8.75 9.22 4.98
CA ALA A 74 -8.81 8.98 6.41
C ALA A 74 -9.72 10.00 7.07
N GLU A 75 -10.72 9.53 7.81
CA GLU A 75 -11.66 10.35 8.56
C GLU A 75 -11.47 10.09 10.05
N LEU A 76 -11.46 11.16 10.85
CA LEU A 76 -11.37 11.04 12.30
C LEU A 76 -12.78 10.84 12.86
N VAL A 77 -13.04 9.66 13.42
CA VAL A 77 -14.31 9.31 14.05
C VAL A 77 -14.12 9.34 15.57
N GLU A 78 -14.99 10.08 16.25
CA GLU A 78 -14.98 10.19 17.71
C GLU A 78 -15.10 8.80 18.35
N GLY A 79 -14.22 8.49 19.31
CA GLY A 79 -14.16 7.18 19.97
C GLY A 79 -13.45 6.05 19.19
N ASN A 80 -13.38 6.10 17.86
CA ASN A 80 -12.76 5.04 17.04
C ASN A 80 -11.42 5.42 16.40
N GLY A 81 -11.06 6.70 16.43
CA GLY A 81 -9.83 7.21 15.84
C GLY A 81 -9.93 7.35 14.32
N ARG A 82 -8.84 7.08 13.59
CA ARG A 82 -8.81 7.25 12.13
C ARG A 82 -9.36 6.03 11.41
N VAL A 83 -10.45 6.23 10.67
CA VAL A 83 -11.06 5.24 9.79
C VAL A 83 -10.61 5.51 8.36
N TYR A 84 -10.15 4.47 7.67
CA TYR A 84 -9.67 4.56 6.30
C TYR A 84 -10.72 3.99 5.35
N SER A 85 -10.97 4.71 4.26
CA SER A 85 -11.92 4.36 3.22
C SER A 85 -11.24 4.41 1.86
N ILE A 86 -11.64 3.52 0.93
CA ILE A 86 -11.09 3.53 -0.43
C ILE A 86 -11.69 4.68 -1.27
N THR A 87 -10.88 5.27 -2.13
CA THR A 87 -11.33 6.25 -3.14
C THR A 87 -11.58 5.58 -4.49
N ASP A 88 -12.10 6.33 -5.46
CA ASP A 88 -12.18 5.86 -6.85
C ASP A 88 -10.82 5.55 -7.46
N ALA A 89 -9.82 6.39 -7.17
CA ALA A 89 -8.44 6.14 -7.60
C ALA A 89 -7.88 4.85 -6.99
N GLY A 90 -8.18 4.58 -5.72
CA GLY A 90 -7.78 3.33 -5.06
C GLY A 90 -8.50 2.10 -5.59
N ARG A 91 -9.78 2.24 -5.99
CA ARG A 91 -10.52 1.17 -6.66
C ARG A 91 -9.89 0.82 -8.00
N ALA A 92 -9.62 1.82 -8.84
CA ALA A 92 -8.96 1.61 -10.13
C ALA A 92 -7.55 0.98 -9.97
N GLU A 93 -6.79 1.41 -8.97
CA GLU A 93 -5.50 0.82 -8.65
C GLU A 93 -5.62 -0.65 -8.22
N LEU A 94 -6.61 -0.97 -7.37
CA LEU A 94 -6.86 -2.34 -6.95
C LEU A 94 -7.26 -3.23 -8.13
N ASP A 95 -8.14 -2.75 -9.00
CA ASP A 95 -8.59 -3.48 -10.19
C ASP A 95 -7.41 -3.78 -11.13
N ALA A 96 -6.50 -2.82 -11.33
CA ALA A 96 -5.29 -3.03 -12.11
C ALA A 96 -4.39 -4.12 -11.50
N TYR A 97 -4.20 -4.12 -10.17
CA TYR A 97 -3.43 -5.19 -9.52
C TYR A 97 -4.10 -6.55 -9.65
N LEU A 98 -5.43 -6.63 -9.50
CA LEU A 98 -6.17 -7.88 -9.65
C LEU A 98 -6.09 -8.42 -11.08
N ALA A 99 -6.16 -7.55 -12.09
CA ALA A 99 -5.96 -7.94 -13.48
C ALA A 99 -4.58 -8.57 -13.70
N HIS A 100 -3.51 -7.99 -13.12
CA HIS A 100 -2.18 -8.60 -13.18
C HIS A 100 -2.10 -9.96 -12.48
N LEU A 101 -2.77 -10.12 -11.33
CA LEU A 101 -2.81 -11.41 -10.64
C LEU A 101 -3.58 -12.47 -11.43
N ASN A 102 -4.65 -12.09 -12.13
CA ASN A 102 -5.41 -13.01 -12.98
C ASN A 102 -4.54 -13.53 -14.14
N VAL A 103 -3.79 -12.66 -14.82
CA VAL A 103 -2.86 -13.09 -15.89
C VAL A 103 -1.86 -14.14 -15.36
N LEU A 104 -1.28 -13.89 -14.18
CA LEU A 104 -0.35 -14.85 -13.56
C LEU A 104 -1.02 -16.17 -13.17
N GLN A 105 -2.29 -16.13 -12.77
CA GLN A 105 -3.06 -17.33 -12.44
C GLN A 105 -3.43 -18.13 -13.70
N ASP A 106 -3.76 -17.45 -14.78
CA ASP A 106 -4.08 -18.06 -16.08
C ASP A 106 -2.84 -18.78 -16.65
N ASP A 107 -1.67 -18.15 -16.63
CA ASP A 107 -0.40 -18.78 -17.05
C ASP A 107 -0.10 -20.09 -16.27
N MET A 108 -0.39 -20.10 -14.97
CA MET A 108 -0.20 -21.30 -14.13
C MET A 108 -1.18 -22.42 -14.46
N SER A 109 -2.38 -22.09 -14.94
CA SER A 109 -3.37 -23.10 -15.32
C SER A 109 -3.12 -23.64 -16.73
N GLU A 110 -2.61 -22.82 -17.64
CA GLU A 110 -2.21 -23.24 -18.99
C GLU A 110 -0.96 -24.15 -19.00
N THR A 111 -0.07 -24.01 -18.01
CA THR A 111 1.10 -24.90 -17.86
C THR A 111 0.77 -26.24 -17.19
N ALA A 112 -0.46 -26.40 -16.65
CA ALA A 112 -0.91 -27.59 -15.94
C ALA A 112 -1.76 -28.55 -16.82
N GLU A 113 -2.03 -28.18 -18.08
CA GLU A 113 -2.57 -29.04 -19.14
C GLU A 113 -1.45 -29.59 -20.04
#